data_AF-A0A0X1KND0-F1
#
_entry.id   AF-A0A0X1KND0-F1
#
_cell.length_a   1.000
_cell.length_b   1.000
_cell.length_c   1.000
_cell.angle_alpha   90.00
_cell.angle_beta   90.00
_cell.angle_gamma   90.00
#
_symmetry.space_group_name_H-M   'P 1'
#
loop_
_entity.id
_entity.type
_entity.pdbx_description
1 polymer ?
#
loop_
_entity_poly.entity_id
_entity_poly.type
_entity_poly.pdbx_seq_one_letter_code
_entity_poly.pdbx_strand_id
1 'polypeptide(L)'
;MADGSFIPLLIVFAPIFGTVSFVVVMIKRWLDSYVPLKVIVRHRKGRTELIIQTKRKTEYINVFEFIPAECWEVLRRRIRGLEFGRYKLGRYKGAHGEVYSYAISCSGILIKDSNGTKYYLAFNNIQEVIDALLDDNIQEKVIEVRR
;
A
#
# COMPACT_ATOMS: atom_id res chain seq x y z
N MET A 1 -47.99 -1.08 27.69
CA MET A 1 -46.85 -1.74 28.36
C MET A 1 -46.00 -2.37 27.28
N ALA A 2 -45.00 -1.64 26.78
CA ALA A 2 -44.10 -2.09 25.73
C ALA A 2 -42.65 -1.95 26.21
N ASP A 3 -42.39 -2.32 27.46
CA ASP A 3 -41.11 -2.11 28.12
C ASP A 3 -40.59 -3.44 28.64
N GLY A 4 -39.96 -4.23 27.75
CA GLY A 4 -39.35 -5.50 28.14
C GLY A 4 -38.72 -6.32 27.02
N SER A 5 -39.07 -6.06 25.75
CA SER A 5 -38.65 -6.90 24.63
C SER A 5 -37.29 -6.53 24.01
N PHE A 6 -36.77 -5.31 24.21
CA PHE A 6 -35.55 -4.86 23.50
C PHE A 6 -34.25 -5.04 24.30
N ILE A 7 -34.33 -4.98 25.64
CA ILE A 7 -33.19 -5.18 26.54
C ILE A 7 -32.57 -6.59 26.39
N PRO A 8 -33.34 -7.69 26.32
CA PRO A 8 -32.75 -9.03 26.16
C PRO A 8 -32.08 -9.21 24.79
N LEU A 9 -32.62 -8.62 23.72
CA LEU A 9 -31.97 -8.62 22.41
C LEU A 9 -30.63 -7.86 22.43
N LEU A 10 -30.59 -6.68 23.04
CA LEU A 10 -29.37 -5.88 23.14
C LEU A 10 -28.25 -6.62 23.87
N ILE A 11 -28.55 -7.35 24.94
CA ILE A 11 -27.56 -8.14 25.69
C ILE A 11 -27.01 -9.29 24.83
N VAL A 12 -27.86 -9.95 24.04
CA VAL A 12 -27.44 -11.06 23.15
C VAL A 12 -26.62 -10.56 21.97
N PHE A 13 -26.99 -9.42 21.38
CA PHE A 13 -26.30 -8.86 20.21
C PHE A 13 -25.09 -7.99 20.56
N ALA A 14 -24.99 -7.43 21.77
CA ALA A 14 -23.85 -6.63 22.23
C ALA A 14 -22.48 -7.29 22.01
N PRO A 15 -22.24 -8.57 22.38
CA PRO A 15 -20.95 -9.21 22.12
C PRO A 15 -20.66 -9.38 20.62
N ILE A 16 -21.70 -9.60 19.79
CA ILE A 16 -21.57 -9.71 18.34
C ILE A 16 -21.17 -8.34 17.76
N PHE A 17 -21.91 -7.27 18.11
CA PHE A 17 -21.58 -5.91 17.68
C PHE A 17 -20.22 -5.44 18.17
N GLY A 18 -19.83 -5.79 19.40
CA GLY A 18 -18.50 -5.51 19.94
C GLY A 18 -17.39 -6.20 19.15
N THR A 19 -17.57 -7.49 18.85
CA THR A 19 -16.61 -8.27 18.05
C THR A 19 -16.50 -7.74 16.63
N VAL A 20 -17.64 -7.48 15.97
CA VAL A 20 -17.66 -6.91 14.61
C VAL A 20 -16.98 -5.55 14.59
N SER A 21 -17.29 -4.67 15.56
CA SER A 21 -16.66 -3.36 15.66
C SER A 21 -15.15 -3.46 15.86
N PHE A 22 -14.70 -4.36 16.74
CA PHE A 22 -13.27 -4.59 16.96
C PHE A 22 -12.55 -5.06 15.69
N VAL A 23 -13.13 -6.04 14.98
CA VAL A 23 -12.59 -6.56 13.72
C VAL A 23 -12.54 -5.46 12.65
N VAL A 24 -13.61 -4.67 12.51
CA VAL A 24 -13.66 -3.54 11.56
C VAL A 24 -12.57 -2.51 11.88
N VAL A 25 -12.36 -2.18 13.16
CA VAL A 25 -11.28 -1.27 13.58
C VAL A 25 -9.91 -1.86 13.23
N MET A 26 -9.68 -3.14 13.46
CA MET A 26 -8.41 -3.81 13.12
C MET A 26 -8.14 -3.81 11.62
N ILE A 27 -9.14 -4.13 10.79
CA ILE A 27 -9.03 -4.10 9.33
C ILE A 27 -8.75 -2.68 8.86
N LYS A 28 -9.46 -1.68 9.38
CA LYS A 28 -9.24 -0.26 9.04
C LYS A 28 -7.82 0.19 9.40
N ARG A 29 -7.34 -0.17 10.59
CA ARG A 29 -5.96 0.13 11.03
C ARG A 29 -4.92 -0.49 10.09
N TRP A 30 -5.17 -1.71 9.66
CA TRP A 30 -4.30 -2.41 8.72
C TRP A 30 -4.29 -1.70 7.36
N LEU A 31 -5.47 -1.40 6.79
CA LEU A 31 -5.58 -0.66 5.52
C LEU A 31 -4.94 0.73 5.59
N ASP A 32 -5.15 1.48 6.67
CA ASP A 32 -4.57 2.80 6.90
C ASP A 32 -3.02 2.79 6.91
N SER A 33 -2.41 1.63 7.09
CA SER A 33 -0.95 1.45 7.03
C SER A 33 -0.42 1.20 5.63
N TYR A 34 -1.25 0.74 4.68
CA TYR A 34 -0.84 0.36 3.32
C TYR A 34 -1.47 1.21 2.21
N VAL A 35 -2.51 1.98 2.50
CA VAL A 35 -3.11 2.90 1.53
C VAL A 35 -2.27 4.18 1.47
N PRO A 36 -1.52 4.44 0.37
CA PRO A 36 -0.78 5.68 0.20
C PRO A 36 -1.75 6.86 0.08
N LEU A 37 -1.43 7.94 0.79
CA LEU A 37 -2.10 9.24 0.68
C LEU A 37 -1.30 10.21 -0.19
N LYS A 38 0.03 10.16 -0.03
CA LYS A 38 0.96 11.07 -0.67
C LYS A 38 2.25 10.33 -0.97
N VAL A 39 2.81 10.61 -2.12
CA VAL A 39 4.09 10.07 -2.59
C VAL A 39 4.96 11.26 -2.93
N ILE A 40 6.18 11.28 -2.42
CA ILE A 40 7.15 12.34 -2.68
C ILE A 40 8.33 11.72 -3.39
N VAL A 41 8.70 12.28 -4.54
CA VAL A 41 9.91 11.91 -5.25
C VAL A 41 10.92 13.03 -5.02
N ARG A 42 12.12 12.69 -4.57
CA ARG A 42 13.20 13.65 -4.31
C ARG A 42 14.50 13.18 -4.96
N HIS A 43 15.12 14.05 -5.76
CA HIS A 43 16.43 13.82 -6.35
C HIS A 43 17.46 14.64 -5.58
N ARG A 44 18.42 13.98 -4.93
CA ARG A 44 19.45 14.64 -4.12
C ARG A 44 20.82 14.04 -4.39
N LYS A 45 21.74 14.86 -4.93
CA LYS A 45 23.16 14.49 -5.16
C LYS A 45 23.31 13.16 -5.95
N GLY A 46 22.53 12.98 -7.01
CA GLY A 46 22.56 11.79 -7.86
C GLY A 46 21.91 10.54 -7.24
N ARG A 47 21.13 10.70 -6.16
CA ARG A 47 20.30 9.65 -5.57
C ARG A 47 18.83 10.05 -5.64
N THR A 48 17.97 9.07 -5.91
CA THR A 48 16.52 9.25 -5.96
C THR A 48 15.91 8.62 -4.72
N GLU A 49 15.20 9.43 -3.93
CA GLU A 49 14.48 9.03 -2.73
C GLU A 49 12.98 9.08 -3.03
N LEU A 50 12.27 8.01 -2.70
CA LEU A 50 10.83 7.91 -2.78
C LEU A 50 10.26 7.81 -1.37
N ILE A 51 9.40 8.75 -1.00
CA ILE A 51 8.77 8.80 0.32
C ILE A 51 7.30 8.46 0.15
N ILE A 52 6.85 7.35 0.73
CA ILE A 52 5.45 6.93 0.70
C ILE A 52 4.83 7.28 2.05
N GLN A 53 3.87 8.20 2.04
CA GLN A 53 3.09 8.59 3.22
C GLN A 53 1.73 7.88 3.21
N THR A 54 1.46 7.10 4.25
CA THR A 54 0.14 6.56 4.57
C THR A 54 -0.41 7.29 5.79
N LYS A 55 -1.64 6.97 6.21
CA LYS A 55 -2.23 7.59 7.42
C LYS A 55 -1.47 7.26 8.69
N ARG A 56 -0.76 6.13 8.73
CA ARG A 56 -0.11 5.62 9.95
C ARG A 56 1.40 5.61 9.90
N LYS A 57 2.01 5.65 8.71
CA LYS A 57 3.46 5.57 8.56
C LYS A 57 3.96 6.38 7.38
N THR A 58 5.23 6.76 7.47
CA THR A 58 5.99 7.33 6.36
C THR A 58 7.16 6.39 6.10
N GLU A 59 7.26 5.91 4.86
CA GLU A 59 8.32 5.02 4.43
C GLU A 59 9.27 5.78 3.51
N TYR A 60 10.57 5.68 3.78
CA TYR A 60 11.63 6.32 3.00
C TYR A 60 12.37 5.24 2.22
N ILE A 61 12.41 5.36 0.90
CA ILE A 61 12.94 4.34 0.00
C ILE A 61 14.03 4.98 -0.86
N ASN A 62 15.25 4.44 -0.83
CA ASN A 62 16.29 4.88 -1.75
C ASN A 62 16.17 4.05 -3.03
N VAL A 63 15.64 4.66 -4.08
CA VAL A 63 15.36 3.99 -5.35
C VAL A 63 16.69 3.62 -6.01
N PHE A 64 16.96 2.32 -6.10
CA PHE A 64 18.08 1.78 -6.86
C PHE A 64 17.66 1.45 -8.29
N GLU A 65 16.49 0.83 -8.43
CA GLU A 65 15.92 0.43 -9.72
C GLU A 65 14.40 0.51 -9.62
N PHE A 66 13.74 0.96 -10.68
CA PHE A 66 12.28 0.92 -10.78
C PHE A 66 11.87 0.41 -12.16
N ILE A 67 10.79 -0.35 -12.20
CA ILE A 67 10.29 -0.98 -13.42
C ILE A 67 8.77 -0.78 -13.45
N PRO A 68 8.21 -0.13 -14.49
CA PRO A 68 6.77 -0.11 -14.72
C PRO A 68 6.26 -1.55 -14.87
N ALA A 69 5.24 -1.91 -14.10
CA ALA A 69 4.72 -3.27 -14.12
C ALA A 69 3.23 -3.29 -13.76
N GLU A 70 2.45 -3.97 -14.61
CA GLU A 70 1.07 -4.26 -14.29
C GLU A 70 0.98 -5.22 -13.11
N CYS A 71 -0.09 -5.10 -12.34
CA CYS A 71 -0.38 -5.95 -11.18
C CYS A 71 -0.22 -7.41 -11.59
N TRP A 72 -0.89 -7.85 -12.65
CA TRP A 72 -0.83 -9.23 -13.14
C TRP A 72 0.58 -9.71 -13.54
N GLU A 73 1.45 -8.83 -14.05
CA GLU A 73 2.83 -9.21 -14.39
C GLU A 73 3.70 -9.37 -13.14
N VAL A 74 3.54 -8.48 -12.15
CA VAL A 74 4.19 -8.62 -10.84
C VAL A 74 3.69 -9.88 -10.11
N LEU A 75 2.39 -10.19 -10.25
CA LEU A 75 1.74 -11.37 -9.68
C LEU A 75 2.22 -12.69 -10.31
N ARG A 76 2.53 -12.71 -11.62
CA ARG A 76 2.67 -13.97 -12.38
C ARG A 76 4.08 -14.26 -12.89
N ARG A 77 4.92 -13.26 -13.16
CA ARG A 77 6.15 -13.45 -13.98
C ARG A 77 7.48 -13.42 -13.26
N ARG A 78 7.62 -12.88 -12.04
CA ARG A 78 8.96 -12.69 -11.41
C ARG A 78 9.19 -13.38 -10.08
N ILE A 79 8.20 -14.08 -9.54
CA ILE A 79 8.33 -14.77 -8.27
C ILE A 79 7.64 -16.13 -8.43
N ARG A 80 8.40 -17.17 -8.78
CA ARG A 80 7.97 -18.59 -8.73
C ARG A 80 7.66 -18.98 -7.27
N GLY A 81 6.60 -18.42 -6.68
CA GLY A 81 6.22 -18.69 -5.29
C GLY A 81 5.52 -17.56 -4.53
N LEU A 82 5.08 -16.47 -5.17
CA LEU A 82 4.16 -15.51 -4.54
C LEU A 82 2.91 -15.36 -5.39
N GLU A 83 1.94 -16.25 -5.19
CA GLU A 83 0.56 -15.89 -5.51
C GLU A 83 0.15 -14.81 -4.51
N PHE A 84 0.19 -13.54 -4.88
CA PHE A 84 -0.82 -12.67 -4.29
C PHE A 84 -2.12 -13.20 -4.88
N GLY A 85 -3.03 -13.68 -4.05
CA GLY A 85 -4.36 -14.04 -4.52
C GLY A 85 -5.11 -12.81 -5.05
N ARG A 86 -6.33 -12.59 -4.60
CA ARG A 86 -7.07 -11.34 -4.91
C ARG A 86 -6.58 -10.12 -4.11
N TYR A 87 -5.54 -10.26 -3.29
CA TYR A 87 -5.13 -9.28 -2.29
C TYR A 87 -4.05 -8.34 -2.83
N LYS A 88 -4.36 -7.03 -2.85
CA LYS A 88 -3.52 -6.00 -3.46
C LYS A 88 -2.62 -5.25 -2.46
N LEU A 89 -2.96 -5.23 -1.17
CA LEU A 89 -2.24 -4.45 -0.13
C LEU A 89 -1.58 -5.39 0.88
N GLY A 90 -0.38 -5.05 1.36
CA GLY A 90 0.25 -5.78 2.47
C GLY A 90 1.74 -6.06 2.29
N ARG A 91 2.32 -6.82 3.22
CA ARG A 91 3.69 -7.35 3.15
C ARG A 91 3.63 -8.83 2.78
N TYR A 92 4.45 -9.23 1.80
CA TYR A 92 4.48 -10.58 1.26
C TYR A 92 5.90 -11.13 1.31
N LYS A 93 6.06 -12.39 1.67
CA LYS A 93 7.36 -13.08 1.77
C LYS A 93 7.30 -14.37 0.98
N GLY A 94 8.26 -14.58 0.08
CA GLY A 94 8.38 -15.79 -0.72
C GLY A 94 9.83 -16.21 -0.94
N ALA A 95 10.03 -17.23 -1.78
CA ALA A 95 11.34 -17.84 -2.05
C ALA A 95 12.40 -16.86 -2.60
N HIS A 96 11.97 -15.74 -3.21
CA HIS A 96 12.84 -14.72 -3.82
C HIS A 96 12.84 -13.38 -3.07
N GLY A 97 12.47 -13.39 -1.78
CA GLY A 97 12.53 -12.24 -0.89
C GLY A 97 11.17 -11.69 -0.45
N GLU A 98 11.18 -10.45 0.01
CA GLU A 98 10.01 -9.76 0.56
C GLU A 98 9.58 -8.58 -0.32
N VAL A 99 8.27 -8.36 -0.41
CA VAL A 99 7.65 -7.26 -1.17
C VAL A 99 6.62 -6.56 -0.31
N TYR A 100 6.70 -5.23 -0.21
CA TYR A 100 5.67 -4.38 0.38
C TYR A 100 4.77 -3.80 -0.72
N SER A 101 3.50 -4.15 -0.71
CA SER A 101 2.51 -3.72 -1.70
C SER A 101 1.60 -2.63 -1.16
N TYR A 102 1.58 -1.53 -1.90
CA TYR A 102 0.75 -0.34 -1.75
C TYR A 102 -0.17 -0.21 -2.98
N ALA A 103 -0.77 -1.32 -3.42
CA ALA A 103 -1.60 -1.36 -4.62
C ALA A 103 -3.09 -1.17 -4.33
N ILE A 104 -3.62 -0.04 -4.81
CA ILE A 104 -5.04 0.29 -4.86
C ILE A 104 -5.58 0.06 -6.29
N SER A 105 -4.74 0.24 -7.32
CA SER A 105 -5.08 0.01 -8.74
C SER A 105 -4.43 -1.26 -9.32
N CYS A 106 -4.64 -1.50 -10.61
CA CYS A 106 -4.06 -2.65 -11.34
C CYS A 106 -2.78 -2.31 -12.11
N SER A 107 -2.40 -1.03 -12.21
CA SER A 107 -1.18 -0.58 -12.90
C SER A 107 -0.30 0.16 -11.91
N GLY A 108 0.99 -0.16 -11.91
CA GLY A 108 1.90 0.33 -10.89
C GLY A 108 3.36 0.26 -11.29
N ILE A 109 4.21 0.48 -10.30
CA ILE A 109 5.67 0.38 -10.41
C ILE A 109 6.19 -0.57 -9.34
N LEU A 110 7.15 -1.40 -9.74
CA LEU A 110 7.96 -2.17 -8.82
C LEU A 110 9.27 -1.42 -8.60
N ILE A 111 9.54 -1.06 -7.36
CA ILE A 111 10.72 -0.34 -6.91
C ILE A 111 11.58 -1.29 -6.09
N LYS A 112 12.88 -1.25 -6.34
CA LYS A 112 13.89 -1.94 -5.54
C LYS A 112 14.69 -0.90 -4.78
N ASP A 113 14.69 -1.04 -3.46
CA ASP A 113 15.52 -0.25 -2.56
C ASP A 113 16.99 -0.68 -2.63
N SER A 114 17.91 0.19 -2.23
CA SER A 114 19.34 -0.11 -2.17
C SER A 114 19.67 -1.31 -1.28
N ASN A 115 18.81 -1.61 -0.30
CA ASN A 115 18.93 -2.75 0.60
C ASN A 115 18.37 -4.07 0.01
N GLY A 116 17.87 -4.05 -1.23
CA GLY A 116 17.28 -5.21 -1.90
C GLY A 116 15.80 -5.46 -1.59
N THR A 117 15.20 -4.67 -0.69
CA THR A 117 13.76 -4.69 -0.39
C THR A 117 12.96 -4.21 -1.60
N LYS A 118 11.86 -4.90 -1.91
CA LYS A 118 11.00 -4.56 -3.04
C LYS A 118 9.71 -3.88 -2.56
N TYR A 119 9.27 -2.88 -3.30
CA TYR A 119 8.07 -2.11 -3.04
C TYR A 119 7.23 -2.08 -4.30
N TYR A 120 5.97 -2.50 -4.22
CA TYR A 120 5.03 -2.38 -5.33
C TYR A 120 4.04 -1.25 -5.03
N LEU A 121 3.99 -0.25 -5.91
CA LEU A 121 3.17 0.94 -5.73
C LEU A 121 2.22 1.06 -6.91
N ALA A 122 0.91 1.03 -6.67
CA ALA A 122 -0.09 1.09 -7.74
C ALA A 122 -1.30 1.92 -7.29
N PHE A 123 -1.54 3.04 -7.97
CA PHE A 123 -2.71 3.90 -7.74
C PHE A 123 -3.05 4.67 -9.02
N ASN A 124 -4.17 5.41 -9.03
CA ASN A 124 -4.75 5.97 -10.25
C ASN A 124 -3.81 6.93 -11.01
N ASN A 125 -3.09 7.79 -10.30
CA ASN A 125 -2.13 8.72 -10.88
C ASN A 125 -0.66 8.28 -10.72
N ILE A 126 -0.38 6.99 -10.76
CA ILE A 126 0.99 6.47 -10.64
C ILE A 126 1.93 6.97 -11.75
N GLN A 127 1.37 7.32 -12.92
CA GLN A 127 2.14 7.89 -14.02
C GLN A 127 2.87 9.17 -13.60
N GLU A 128 2.26 10.01 -12.75
CA GLU A 128 2.92 11.21 -12.25
C GLU A 128 4.18 10.92 -11.43
N VAL A 129 4.23 9.74 -10.77
CA VAL A 129 5.41 9.25 -10.04
C VAL A 129 6.46 8.73 -10.99
N ILE A 130 6.05 7.98 -12.02
CA ILE A 130 6.96 7.48 -13.06
C ILE A 130 7.65 8.64 -13.75
N ASP A 131 6.88 9.64 -14.18
CA ASP A 131 7.40 10.82 -14.86
C ASP A 131 8.35 11.60 -13.95
N ALA A 132 8.04 11.70 -12.66
CA ALA A 132 8.90 12.36 -11.68
C ALA A 132 10.20 11.60 -11.41
N LEU A 133 10.15 10.26 -11.39
CA LEU A 133 11.34 9.43 -11.21
C LEU A 133 12.29 9.48 -12.42
N LEU A 134 11.75 9.77 -13.61
CA LEU A 134 12.52 9.90 -14.85
C LEU A 134 13.08 11.31 -15.07
N ASP A 135 12.46 12.33 -14.48
CA ASP A 135 12.88 13.73 -14.64
C ASP A 135 13.88 14.15 -13.56
N ASP A 136 15.16 13.93 -13.84
CA ASP A 136 16.27 14.27 -12.94
C ASP A 136 16.44 15.79 -12.70
N ASN A 137 15.72 16.65 -13.41
CA ASN A 137 15.75 18.10 -13.15
C ASN A 137 14.90 18.49 -11.94
N ILE A 138 13.99 17.61 -11.51
CA ILE A 138 13.09 17.86 -10.39
C ILE A 138 13.80 17.53 -9.08
N GLN A 139 14.05 18.54 -8.23
CA GLN A 139 14.61 18.27 -6.90
C GLN A 139 13.63 17.59 -5.97
N GLU A 140 12.37 18.01 -5.97
CA GLU A 140 11.31 17.43 -5.16
C GLU A 140 9.95 17.62 -5.85
N LYS A 141 9.16 16.55 -5.94
CA LYS A 141 7.76 16.60 -6.37
C LYS A 141 6.87 15.85 -5.40
N VAL A 142 5.83 16.53 -4.96
CA VAL A 142 4.77 15.98 -4.12
C VAL A 142 3.61 15.56 -5.01
N ILE A 143 3.19 14.30 -4.88
CA ILE A 143 2.09 13.71 -5.63
C ILE A 143 1.06 13.20 -4.63
N GLU A 144 -0.13 13.79 -4.65
CA GLU A 144 -1.26 13.32 -3.85
C GLU A 144 -1.97 12.17 -4.56
N VAL A 145 -2.28 11.11 -3.82
CA VAL A 145 -2.95 9.94 -4.37
C VAL A 145 -4.42 10.25 -4.57
N ARG A 146 -4.86 10.25 -5.83
CA ARG A 146 -6.27 10.43 -6.19
C ARG A 146 -7.03 9.13 -5.98
N ARG A 147 -8.23 9.23 -5.40
CA ARG A 147 -9.14 8.09 -5.19
C ARG A 147 -9.72 7.57 -6.49
#